data_AF-A0A914YU32-F1
#
_entry.id   AF-A0A914YU32-F1
#
_cell.length_a   1.000
_cell.length_b   1.000
_cell.length_c   1.000
_cell.angle_alpha   90.00
_cell.angle_beta   90.00
_cell.angle_gamma   90.00
#
_symmetry.space_group_name_H-M   'P 1'
#
loop_
_entity.id
_entity.type
_entity.pdbx_description
1 polymer ?
#
loop_
_entity_poly.entity_id
_entity_poly.type
_entity_poly.pdbx_seq_one_letter_code
_entity_poly.pdbx_strand_id
1 'polypeptide(L)'
;MCGQHALNMLLQRNEFDASHLTNYVERLDQREMEVTGIPSHSFRSQNASESGFFSIQVLTEALISQHLVLFDVNKPKYAHYMFQPE
;
A
#
# COMPACT_ATOMS: atom_id res chain seq x y z
N MET A 1 9.39 -7.57 6.39
CA MET A 1 9.30 -6.15 5.96
C MET A 1 9.73 -5.94 4.50
N CYS A 2 9.17 -6.68 3.53
CA CYS A 2 9.53 -6.49 2.12
C CYS A 2 8.98 -5.18 1.52
N GLY A 3 7.75 -4.79 1.87
CA GLY A 3 7.10 -3.59 1.34
C GLY A 3 7.82 -2.29 1.68
N GLN A 4 8.29 -2.15 2.93
CA GLN A 4 9.09 -1.01 3.36
C GLN A 4 10.38 -0.89 2.53
N HIS A 5 11.12 -1.98 2.40
CA HIS A 5 12.36 -1.99 1.61
C HIS A 5 12.09 -1.68 0.13
N ALA A 6 11.01 -2.22 -0.45
CA ALA A 6 10.64 -1.94 -1.83
C ALA A 6 10.36 -0.44 -2.06
N LEU A 7 9.58 0.21 -1.19
CA LEU A 7 9.29 1.64 -1.29
C LEU A 7 10.57 2.49 -1.17
N ASN A 8 11.40 2.21 -0.16
CA ASN A 8 12.62 2.97 0.07
C ASN A 8 13.65 2.79 -1.05
N MET A 9 13.73 1.59 -1.64
CA MET A 9 14.58 1.35 -2.81
C MET A 9 14.05 2.05 -4.06
N LEU A 10 12.74 2.04 -4.29
CA LEU A 10 12.11 2.74 -5.41
C LEU A 10 12.38 4.26 -5.34
N LEU A 11 12.22 4.85 -4.16
CA LEU A 11 12.44 6.29 -3.93
C LEU A 11 13.90 6.66 -3.76
N GLN A 12 14.79 5.67 -3.60
CA GLN A 12 16.21 5.83 -3.29
C GLN A 12 16.44 6.65 -2.01
N ARG A 13 15.51 6.58 -1.05
CA ARG A 13 15.49 7.33 0.22
C ARG A 13 14.98 6.43 1.33
N ASN A 14 15.46 6.64 2.55
CA ASN A 14 14.94 5.94 3.73
C ASN A 14 13.77 6.70 4.35
N GLU A 15 12.67 6.80 3.61
CA GLU A 15 11.52 7.65 3.95
C GLU A 15 10.44 6.90 4.76
N PHE A 16 10.24 5.61 4.47
CA PHE A 16 9.25 4.80 5.17
C PHE A 16 9.89 3.89 6.22
N ASP A 17 9.30 3.90 7.40
CA ASP A 17 9.53 2.91 8.45
C ASP A 17 8.25 2.12 8.76
N ALA A 18 8.37 1.12 9.63
CA ALA A 18 7.25 0.25 9.98
C ALA A 18 6.10 1.04 10.64
N SER A 19 6.40 1.98 11.55
CA SER A 19 5.39 2.80 12.22
C SER A 19 4.65 3.70 11.24
N HIS A 20 5.35 4.28 10.27
CA HIS A 20 4.76 5.14 9.27
C HIS A 20 3.82 4.33 8.36
N LEU A 21 4.20 3.09 8.01
CA LEU A 21 3.33 2.18 7.25
C LEU A 21 2.10 1.72 8.06
N THR A 22 2.24 1.49 9.36
CA THR A 22 1.11 1.18 10.24
C THR A 22 0.06 2.30 10.28
N ASN A 23 0.46 3.57 10.20
CA ASN A 23 -0.51 4.68 10.12
C ASN A 23 -1.41 4.58 8.87
N TYR A 24 -0.88 4.09 7.75
CA TYR A 24 -1.69 3.86 6.55
C TYR A 24 -2.61 2.64 6.71
N VAL A 25 -2.15 1.59 7.41
CA VAL A 25 -2.96 0.41 7.77
C VAL A 25 -4.19 0.84 8.57
N GLU A 26 -4.01 1.59 9.65
CA GLU A 26 -5.10 2.05 10.52
C GLU A 26 -6.13 2.90 9.76
N ARG A 27 -5.65 3.80 8.90
CA ARG A 27 -6.53 4.65 8.07
C ARG A 27 -7.33 3.83 7.05
N LEU A 28 -6.72 2.82 6.43
CA LEU A 28 -7.40 1.94 5.48
C LEU A 28 -8.44 1.08 6.20
N ASP A 29 -8.05 0.47 7.32
CA ASP A 29 -8.94 -0.32 8.17
C ASP A 29 -10.15 0.49 8.65
N GLN A 30 -9.93 1.76 9.03
CA GLN A 30 -11.03 2.65 9.38
C GLN A 30 -11.99 2.88 8.21
N ARG A 31 -11.48 3.19 7.02
CA ARG A 31 -12.32 3.37 5.82
C ARG A 31 -13.08 2.08 5.47
N GLU A 32 -12.45 0.92 5.62
CA GLU A 32 -13.08 -0.38 5.38
C GLU A 32 -14.19 -0.65 6.40
N MET A 33 -13.99 -0.34 7.68
CA MET A 33 -15.05 -0.42 8.69
C MET A 33 -16.23 0.49 8.36
N GLU A 34 -15.98 1.72 7.93
CA GLU A 34 -17.01 2.69 7.54
C GLU A 34 -17.83 2.21 6.34
N VAL A 35 -17.18 1.62 5.32
CA VAL A 35 -17.86 1.11 4.11
C VAL A 35 -18.61 -0.19 4.37
N THR A 36 -18.03 -1.10 5.16
CA THR A 36 -18.63 -2.41 5.42
C THR A 36 -19.66 -2.39 6.56
N GLY A 37 -19.63 -1.37 7.41
CA GLY A 37 -20.45 -1.29 8.62
C GLY A 37 -20.05 -2.32 9.69
N ILE A 38 -18.90 -3.00 9.54
CA ILE A 38 -18.42 -3.98 10.52
C ILE A 38 -17.97 -3.23 11.78
N PRO A 39 -18.50 -3.58 12.96
CA PRO A 39 -18.05 -2.99 14.21
C PRO A 39 -16.57 -3.28 14.48
N SER A 40 -15.87 -2.34 15.12
CA SER A 40 -14.42 -2.46 15.40
C SER A 40 -14.03 -3.74 16.14
N HIS A 41 -14.87 -4.24 17.04
CA HIS A 41 -14.60 -5.48 17.79
C HIS A 41 -14.68 -6.76 16.93
N SER A 42 -15.36 -6.70 15.78
CA SER A 42 -15.47 -7.80 14.82
C SER A 42 -14.57 -7.61 13.61
N PHE A 43 -13.94 -6.44 13.48
CA PHE A 43 -13.06 -6.12 12.37
C PHE A 43 -11.70 -6.79 12.55
N ARG A 44 -11.20 -7.40 11.47
CA ARG A 44 -9.85 -7.97 11.40
C ARG A 44 -9.12 -7.35 10.23
N SER A 45 -8.08 -6.57 10.53
CA SER A 45 -7.23 -5.96 9.51
C SER A 45 -6.76 -7.00 8.50
N GLN A 46 -6.91 -6.67 7.22
CA GLN A 46 -6.27 -7.39 6.12
C GLN A 46 -5.12 -6.57 5.51
N ASN A 47 -4.86 -5.38 6.05
CA ASN A 47 -3.90 -4.43 5.52
C ASN A 47 -2.48 -4.64 6.08
N ALA A 48 -2.35 -5.31 7.23
CA ALA A 48 -1.08 -5.80 7.74
C ALA A 48 -1.22 -7.21 8.35
N SER A 49 -0.17 -8.02 8.23
CA SER A 49 -0.07 -9.29 8.93
C SER A 49 0.86 -9.21 10.15
N GLU A 50 0.69 -10.13 11.09
CA GLU A 50 1.53 -10.24 12.29
C GLU A 50 3.02 -10.46 11.98
N SER A 51 3.34 -10.96 10.78
CA SER A 51 4.71 -11.15 10.31
C SER A 51 5.33 -9.90 9.66
N GLY A 52 4.62 -8.76 9.64
CA GLY A 52 5.09 -7.51 9.06
C GLY A 52 5.05 -7.48 7.52
N PHE A 53 4.05 -8.14 6.93
CA PHE A 53 3.67 -7.95 5.53
C PHE A 53 2.56 -6.91 5.44
N PHE A 54 2.63 -6.05 4.44
CA PHE A 54 1.64 -5.00 4.18
C PHE A 54 0.88 -5.31 2.89
N SER A 55 -0.40 -4.96 2.84
CA SER A 55 -1.21 -5.09 1.62
C SER A 55 -0.72 -4.15 0.52
N ILE A 56 -1.11 -4.43 -0.72
CA ILE A 56 -0.81 -3.54 -1.85
C ILE A 56 -1.50 -2.17 -1.69
N GLN A 57 -2.63 -2.11 -0.98
CA GLN A 57 -3.35 -0.85 -0.71
C GLN A 57 -2.52 0.07 0.20
N VAL A 58 -1.86 -0.49 1.22
CA VAL A 58 -0.93 0.27 2.09
C VAL A 58 0.22 0.87 1.27
N LEU A 59 0.83 0.07 0.39
CA LEU A 59 1.90 0.57 -0.49
C LEU A 59 1.38 1.64 -1.47
N THR A 60 0.13 1.51 -1.92
CA THR A 60 -0.50 2.47 -2.83
C THR A 60 -0.72 3.82 -2.15
N GLU A 61 -1.25 3.85 -0.92
CA GLU A 61 -1.42 5.09 -0.15
C GLU A 61 -0.06 5.76 0.17
N ALA A 62 0.96 4.96 0.47
CA ALA A 62 2.32 5.45 0.64
C ALA A 62 2.89 6.11 -0.63
N LEU A 63 2.63 5.53 -1.82
CA LEU A 63 3.04 6.14 -3.09
C LEU A 63 2.24 7.41 -3.41
N ILE A 64 0.95 7.45 -3.09
CA ILE A 64 0.10 8.64 -3.29
C ILE A 64 0.62 9.81 -2.46
N SER A 65 1.09 9.60 -1.22
CA SER A 65 1.69 10.67 -0.41
C SER A 65 2.99 11.22 -1.02
N GLN A 66 3.63 10.45 -1.91
CA GLN A 66 4.78 10.84 -2.72
C GLN A 66 4.42 11.37 -4.11
N HIS A 67 3.13 11.62 -4.38
CA HIS A 67 2.62 12.04 -5.69
C HIS A 67 2.88 11.02 -6.81
N LEU A 68 3.01 9.74 -6.45
CA LEU A 68 3.14 8.62 -7.37
C LEU A 68 1.84 7.80 -7.41
N VAL A 69 1.63 7.10 -8.52
CA VAL A 69 0.47 6.22 -8.70
C VAL A 69 0.92 4.81 -9.04
N LEU A 70 0.27 3.82 -8.45
CA LEU A 70 0.48 2.41 -8.75
C LEU A 70 -0.61 1.93 -9.70
N PHE A 71 -0.20 1.25 -10.78
CA PHE A 71 -1.10 0.62 -11.71
C PHE A 71 -0.70 -0.83 -11.99
N ASP A 72 -1.71 -1.66 -12.28
CA ASP A 72 -1.50 -3.03 -12.72
C ASP A 72 -1.09 -3.04 -14.20
N VAL A 73 0.16 -3.43 -14.45
CA VAL A 73 0.76 -3.48 -15.79
C VAL A 73 0.01 -4.41 -16.75
N ASN A 74 -0.74 -5.38 -16.22
CA ASN A 74 -1.51 -6.33 -17.01
C ASN A 74 -2.83 -5.73 -17.54
N LYS A 75 -3.24 -4.55 -17.07
CA LYS A 75 -4.44 -3.90 -17.61
C LYS A 75 -4.15 -3.38 -19.02
N PRO A 76 -5.04 -3.62 -20.01
CA PRO A 76 -4.80 -3.25 -21.42
C PRO A 76 -4.39 -1.79 -21.63
N LYS A 77 -4.93 -0.88 -20.81
CA LYS A 77 -4.63 0.56 -20.85
C LYS A 77 -3.12 0.86 -20.63
N TYR A 78 -2.39 0.00 -19.93
CA TYR A 78 -0.99 0.19 -19.56
C TYR A 78 -0.02 -0.71 -20.31
N ALA A 79 -0.50 -1.50 -21.27
CA ALA A 79 0.34 -2.45 -22.02
C ALA A 79 1.54 -1.79 -22.71
N HIS A 80 1.43 -0.51 -23.09
CA HIS A 80 2.53 0.24 -23.71
C HIS A 80 3.76 0.41 -22.79
N TYR A 81 3.57 0.48 -21.46
CA TYR A 81 4.68 0.56 -20.50
C TYR A 81 5.47 -0.75 -20.38
N MET A 82 4.90 -1.90 -20.76
CA MET A 82 5.61 -3.18 -20.71
C MET A 82 6.61 -3.36 -21.86
N PHE A 83 6.40 -2.69 -22.99
CA PHE A 83 7.22 -2.88 -24.20
C PHE A 83 8.27 -1.79 -24.40
N GLN A 84 8.21 -0.72 -23.61
CA GLN A 84 9.18 0.38 -23.61
C GLN A 84 9.37 0.88 -22.18
N PRO A 85 10.19 0.19 -21.35
CA PRO A 85 10.66 0.77 -20.12
C PRO A 85 11.66 1.89 -20.51
N GLU A 86 11.24 3.15 -20.39
CA GLU A 86 12.16 4.29 -20.50
C GLU A 86 13.23 4.27 -19.40
#